data_AF-A0AAV4H1V4-F1
#
_entry.id   AF-A0AAV4H1V4-F1
#
_cell.length_a   1.000
_cell.length_b   1.000
_cell.length_c   1.000
_cell.angle_alpha   90.00
_cell.angle_beta   90.00
_cell.angle_gamma   90.00
#
_symmetry.space_group_name_H-M   'P 1'
#
loop_
_entity.id
_entity.type
_entity.pdbx_description
1 polymer ?
#
loop_
_entity_poly.entity_id
_entity_poly.type
_entity_poly.pdbx_seq_one_letter_code
_entity_poly.pdbx_strand_id
1 'polypeptide(L)'
;MKLVGLFAATALLCQVSVALDNGLARTPPMGWLSWERFRCNTDCKNDPEHCISEQLYKRQADLMVSEGYRDVGYEYVNIDDCWPTKTRDTDGKLVADPDRFPSGIKALSRYMHSKGLKLGIYEDFGSKTCAGYPGSEFYMETDANTFAEWEVDSLKFDGCNSDPKDMPYGYPIMGKFLNMTGRPILFNCQWPGYLVGQGIQPNYTAIRNSCNQWRNFVDVQDNWDNVVKIIDHYGDNKDNSSVFAGPGGWNDPDMSDYKTIAKTCNIWRNYVDVQDSWDSIVDIINFYGKNSGNFSAAAGPGGFNDPDM
;
A
#
# COMPACT_ATOMS: atom_id res chain seq x y z
N MET A 1 -50.32 -23.85 35.54
CA MET A 1 -49.36 -22.72 35.41
C MET A 1 -48.10 -23.25 34.74
N LYS A 2 -47.92 -22.99 33.43
CA LYS A 2 -46.68 -23.29 32.70
C LYS A 2 -45.97 -21.95 32.49
N LEU A 3 -44.80 -21.76 33.10
CA LEU A 3 -43.88 -20.69 32.71
C LEU A 3 -43.00 -21.23 31.59
N VAL A 4 -43.11 -20.66 30.40
CA VAL A 4 -42.17 -20.86 29.31
C VAL A 4 -41.21 -19.67 29.35
N GLY A 5 -39.96 -19.94 29.73
CA GLY A 5 -38.87 -18.95 29.72
C GLY A 5 -38.47 -18.65 28.27
N LEU A 6 -38.51 -17.37 27.90
CA LEU A 6 -38.07 -16.87 26.61
C LEU A 6 -36.56 -16.63 26.68
N PHE A 7 -35.75 -17.49 26.07
CA PHE A 7 -34.34 -17.20 25.81
C PHE A 7 -34.26 -16.21 24.64
N ALA A 8 -33.88 -14.97 24.91
CA ALA A 8 -33.53 -14.01 23.88
C ALA A 8 -32.11 -14.33 23.37
N ALA A 9 -32.02 -14.89 22.16
CA ALA A 9 -30.76 -15.01 21.44
C ALA A 9 -30.40 -13.63 20.86
N THR A 10 -29.43 -12.96 21.46
CA THR A 10 -28.78 -11.79 20.88
C THR A 10 -27.92 -12.25 19.70
N ALA A 11 -28.46 -12.14 18.49
CA ALA A 11 -27.66 -12.29 17.27
C ALA A 11 -26.68 -11.11 17.18
N LEU A 12 -25.38 -11.38 17.33
CA LEU A 12 -24.34 -10.46 16.86
C LEU A 12 -24.50 -10.36 15.34
N LEU A 13 -25.10 -9.27 14.87
CA LEU A 13 -25.02 -8.87 13.48
C LEU A 13 -23.58 -8.42 13.23
N CYS A 14 -22.71 -9.34 12.79
CA CYS A 14 -21.50 -8.94 12.06
C CYS A 14 -21.98 -8.13 10.86
N GLN A 15 -21.74 -6.82 10.87
CA GLN A 15 -21.89 -6.01 9.69
C GLN A 15 -20.85 -6.49 8.67
N VAL A 16 -21.23 -7.43 7.83
CA VAL A 16 -20.42 -7.86 6.69
C VAL A 16 -20.51 -6.74 5.67
N SER A 17 -19.59 -5.79 5.77
CA SER A 17 -19.44 -4.75 4.76
C SER A 17 -18.90 -5.40 3.50
N VAL A 18 -19.70 -5.40 2.43
CA VAL A 18 -19.31 -5.96 1.12
C VAL A 18 -18.15 -5.13 0.58
N ALA A 19 -17.09 -5.80 0.12
CA ALA A 19 -15.96 -5.17 -0.56
C ALA A 19 -16.03 -5.43 -2.06
N LEU A 20 -15.16 -4.74 -2.81
CA LEU A 20 -14.84 -5.12 -4.18
C LEU A 20 -14.47 -6.62 -4.20
N ASP A 21 -15.37 -7.45 -4.72
CA ASP A 21 -15.19 -8.90 -4.72
C ASP A 21 -14.46 -9.37 -5.98
N ASN A 22 -13.24 -8.88 -6.18
CA ASN A 22 -12.34 -9.31 -7.25
C ASN A 22 -11.40 -10.47 -6.82
N GLY A 23 -11.62 -11.03 -5.63
CA GLY A 23 -10.80 -12.13 -5.09
C GLY A 23 -9.45 -11.72 -4.49
N LEU A 24 -9.05 -10.44 -4.59
CA LEU A 24 -7.74 -9.94 -4.15
C LEU A 24 -7.79 -9.31 -2.75
N ALA A 25 -6.61 -8.99 -2.21
CA ALA A 25 -6.41 -8.31 -0.93
C ALA A 25 -7.18 -8.97 0.24
N ARG A 26 -7.26 -10.31 0.29
CA ARG A 26 -7.91 -11.02 1.41
C ARG A 26 -7.15 -10.84 2.73
N THR A 27 -5.86 -10.57 2.64
CA THR A 27 -5.00 -9.96 3.67
C THR A 27 -4.47 -8.62 3.15
N PRO A 28 -3.95 -7.73 4.01
CA PRO A 28 -3.31 -6.50 3.56
C PRO A 28 -2.20 -6.80 2.54
N PRO A 29 -2.11 -6.05 1.43
CA PRO A 29 -1.06 -6.25 0.42
C PRO A 29 0.31 -5.93 1.00
N MET A 30 1.31 -6.76 0.72
CA MET A 30 2.68 -6.56 1.17
C MET A 30 3.63 -6.44 -0.02
N GLY A 31 4.53 -5.46 0.02
CA GLY A 31 5.45 -5.21 -1.09
C GLY A 31 6.32 -4.00 -0.88
N TRP A 32 6.83 -3.47 -1.98
CA TRP A 32 7.68 -2.29 -2.05
C TRP A 32 7.10 -1.28 -3.05
N LEU A 33 7.21 0.00 -2.75
CA LEU A 33 6.76 1.11 -3.60
C LEU A 33 7.85 2.18 -3.68
N SER A 34 8.08 2.74 -4.86
CA SER A 34 9.27 3.58 -5.11
C SER A 34 9.21 5.00 -4.54
N TRP A 35 8.01 5.54 -4.28
CA TRP A 35 7.79 6.97 -4.04
C TRP A 35 8.58 7.57 -2.88
N GLU A 36 8.44 7.05 -1.65
CA GLU A 36 9.02 7.69 -0.45
C GLU A 36 10.54 7.90 -0.64
N ARG A 37 11.25 6.84 -1.05
CA ARG A 37 12.71 6.84 -1.11
C ARG A 37 13.26 7.45 -2.39
N PHE A 38 12.65 7.18 -3.55
CA PHE A 38 13.21 7.50 -4.86
C PHE A 38 12.51 8.69 -5.54
N ARG A 39 11.28 9.02 -5.10
CA ARG A 39 10.49 10.17 -5.54
C ARG A 39 10.46 10.22 -7.09
N CYS A 40 10.52 11.43 -7.65
CA CYS A 40 10.54 11.67 -9.09
C CYS A 40 11.98 11.84 -9.64
N ASN A 41 12.96 11.06 -9.15
CA ASN A 41 14.32 11.15 -9.68
C ASN A 41 14.39 10.55 -11.09
N THR A 42 14.47 11.38 -12.14
CA THR A 42 14.59 10.91 -13.53
C THR A 42 15.98 11.11 -14.13
N ASP A 43 16.96 11.56 -13.35
CA ASP A 43 18.32 11.83 -13.82
C ASP A 43 19.16 10.54 -13.85
N CYS A 44 18.86 9.65 -14.80
CA CYS A 44 19.61 8.42 -14.97
C CYS A 44 21.03 8.61 -15.53
N LYS A 45 21.40 9.84 -15.93
CA LYS A 45 22.74 10.13 -16.41
C LYS A 45 23.70 10.34 -15.24
N ASN A 46 23.28 11.12 -14.25
CA ASN A 46 24.12 11.45 -13.10
C ASN A 46 23.84 10.56 -11.88
N ASP A 47 22.67 9.93 -11.81
CA ASP A 47 22.28 9.02 -10.73
C ASP A 47 21.61 7.73 -11.25
N PRO A 48 22.31 6.93 -12.07
CA PRO A 48 21.77 5.75 -12.74
C PRO A 48 21.27 4.67 -11.77
N GLU A 49 21.79 4.66 -10.55
CA GLU A 49 21.41 3.67 -9.54
C GLU A 49 20.15 4.05 -8.78
N HIS A 50 19.71 5.31 -8.74
CA HIS A 50 18.53 5.70 -7.97
C HIS A 50 17.46 6.41 -8.81
N CYS A 51 17.68 6.61 -10.10
CA CYS A 51 16.64 7.13 -10.97
C CYS A 51 15.51 6.09 -11.18
N ILE A 52 14.29 6.58 -11.42
CA ILE A 52 13.12 5.80 -11.79
C ILE A 52 13.35 5.18 -13.18
N SER A 53 13.80 3.93 -13.18
CA SER A 53 14.18 3.17 -14.37
C SER A 53 13.89 1.69 -14.20
N GLU A 54 13.82 0.95 -15.31
CA GLU A 54 13.66 -0.51 -15.32
C GLU A 54 14.72 -1.21 -14.45
N GLN A 55 15.95 -0.71 -14.42
CA GLN A 55 17.05 -1.29 -13.64
C GLN A 55 16.83 -1.17 -12.14
N LEU A 56 16.27 -0.04 -11.67
CA LEU A 56 15.89 0.14 -10.26
C LEU A 56 14.91 -0.96 -9.83
N TYR A 57 13.85 -1.18 -10.60
CA TYR A 57 12.82 -2.16 -10.27
C TYR A 57 13.33 -3.61 -10.38
N LYS A 58 14.13 -3.95 -11.42
CA LYS A 58 14.74 -5.28 -11.55
C LYS A 58 15.66 -5.59 -10.36
N ARG A 59 16.51 -4.65 -9.96
CA ARG A 59 17.39 -4.82 -8.79
C ARG A 59 16.58 -4.98 -7.50
N GLN A 60 15.51 -4.20 -7.32
CA GLN A 60 14.65 -4.33 -6.16
C GLN A 60 13.98 -5.72 -6.10
N ALA A 61 13.53 -6.23 -7.24
CA ALA A 61 12.98 -7.57 -7.35
C ALA A 61 14.01 -8.67 -7.02
N ASP A 62 15.24 -8.53 -7.52
CA ASP A 62 16.34 -9.45 -7.19
C ASP A 62 16.62 -9.47 -5.68
N LEU A 63 16.69 -8.30 -5.03
CA LEU A 63 16.90 -8.19 -3.58
C LEU A 63 15.73 -8.75 -2.78
N MET A 64 14.49 -8.49 -3.19
CA MET A 64 13.32 -9.04 -2.50
C MET A 64 13.30 -10.57 -2.50
N VAL A 65 13.86 -11.20 -3.55
CA VAL A 65 14.02 -12.65 -3.60
C VAL A 65 15.26 -13.11 -2.83
N SER A 66 16.43 -12.53 -3.06
CA SER A 66 17.69 -13.01 -2.49
C SER A 66 17.76 -12.82 -0.97
N GLU A 67 17.12 -11.78 -0.45
CA GLU A 67 17.11 -11.44 0.98
C GLU A 67 15.86 -11.96 1.70
N GLY A 68 15.04 -12.81 1.05
CA GLY A 68 13.93 -13.52 1.68
C GLY A 68 12.64 -12.72 1.91
N TYR A 69 12.55 -11.46 1.47
CA TYR A 69 11.32 -10.64 1.62
C TYR A 69 10.11 -11.29 0.95
N ARG A 70 10.29 -11.84 -0.26
CA ARG A 70 9.23 -12.57 -0.97
C ARG A 70 8.74 -13.77 -0.15
N ASP A 71 9.66 -14.50 0.46
CA ASP A 71 9.35 -15.75 1.16
C ASP A 71 8.57 -15.50 2.46
N VAL A 72 8.59 -14.27 2.98
CA VAL A 72 7.75 -13.81 4.10
C VAL A 72 6.56 -12.95 3.66
N GLY A 73 6.23 -12.94 2.37
CA GLY A 73 4.97 -12.41 1.84
C GLY A 73 5.05 -11.07 1.13
N TYR A 74 6.21 -10.41 1.05
CA TYR A 74 6.34 -9.18 0.26
C TYR A 74 6.41 -9.51 -1.23
N GLU A 75 5.28 -9.47 -1.91
CA GLU A 75 5.14 -9.97 -3.29
C GLU A 75 4.95 -8.87 -4.34
N TYR A 76 4.57 -7.64 -3.96
CA TYR A 76 4.35 -6.55 -4.91
C TYR A 76 5.59 -5.66 -5.07
N VAL A 77 5.97 -5.35 -6.31
CA VAL A 77 6.93 -4.30 -6.68
C VAL A 77 6.17 -3.23 -7.45
N ASN A 78 5.89 -2.09 -6.81
CA ASN A 78 5.01 -1.06 -7.36
C ASN A 78 5.81 0.12 -7.91
N ILE A 79 5.59 0.43 -9.18
CA ILE A 79 6.01 1.68 -9.83
C ILE A 79 5.10 2.81 -9.35
N ASP A 80 5.69 3.91 -8.88
CA ASP A 80 4.97 5.16 -8.60
C ASP A 80 5.09 6.17 -9.75
N ASP A 81 4.77 7.45 -9.53
CA ASP A 81 4.77 8.50 -10.55
C ASP A 81 6.13 8.62 -11.27
N CYS A 82 6.14 9.36 -12.38
CA CYS A 82 7.31 9.69 -13.20
C CYS A 82 7.86 8.55 -14.06
N TRP A 83 7.13 7.46 -14.25
CA TRP A 83 7.50 6.38 -15.16
C TRP A 83 7.23 6.66 -16.66
N PRO A 84 6.17 7.37 -17.08
CA PRO A 84 5.85 7.46 -18.50
C PRO A 84 6.60 8.60 -19.18
N THR A 85 6.50 8.67 -20.50
CA THR A 85 6.83 9.86 -21.29
C THR A 85 5.89 11.01 -20.94
N LYS A 86 6.25 12.25 -21.34
CA LYS A 86 5.39 13.43 -21.15
C LYS A 86 4.18 13.49 -22.09
N THR A 87 4.09 12.59 -23.06
CA THR A 87 3.02 12.52 -24.05
C THR A 87 2.63 11.08 -24.32
N ARG A 88 1.32 10.84 -24.45
CA ARG A 88 0.76 9.58 -24.96
C ARG A 88 1.19 9.35 -26.42
N ASP A 89 1.06 8.12 -26.91
CA ASP A 89 1.26 7.83 -28.33
C ASP A 89 0.09 8.35 -29.19
N THR A 90 0.15 8.10 -30.50
CA THR A 90 -0.86 8.55 -31.47
C THR A 90 -2.23 7.91 -31.27
N ASP A 91 -2.29 6.75 -30.61
CA ASP A 91 -3.53 6.02 -30.30
C ASP A 91 -4.07 6.40 -28.90
N GLY A 92 -3.40 7.34 -28.21
CA GLY A 92 -3.77 7.79 -26.88
C GLY A 92 -3.33 6.86 -25.75
N LYS A 93 -2.49 5.86 -26.00
CA LYS A 93 -1.97 4.98 -24.96
C LYS A 93 -0.79 5.61 -24.21
N LEU A 94 -0.65 5.24 -22.95
CA LEU A 94 0.52 5.58 -22.14
C LEU A 94 1.77 4.89 -22.71
N VAL A 95 2.90 5.58 -22.66
CA VAL A 95 4.18 5.08 -23.14
C VAL A 95 5.19 5.18 -22.02
N ALA A 96 5.87 4.08 -21.69
CA ALA A 96 6.99 4.13 -20.76
C ALA A 96 8.13 4.93 -21.37
N ASP A 97 8.83 5.71 -20.55
CA ASP A 97 10.00 6.45 -21.03
C ASP A 97 11.04 5.48 -21.64
N PRO A 98 11.35 5.58 -22.95
CA PRO A 98 12.13 4.56 -23.64
C PRO A 98 13.61 4.53 -23.22
N ASP A 99 14.14 5.64 -22.69
CA ASP A 99 15.52 5.68 -22.21
C ASP A 99 15.63 5.02 -20.84
N ARG A 100 14.59 5.15 -19.99
CA ARG A 100 14.57 4.62 -18.62
C ARG A 100 13.95 3.22 -18.54
N PHE A 101 13.05 2.88 -19.43
CA PHE A 101 12.34 1.59 -19.54
C PHE A 101 12.48 0.99 -20.95
N PRO A 102 13.71 0.68 -21.40
CA PRO A 102 13.97 0.30 -22.79
C PRO A 102 13.29 -1.00 -23.23
N SER A 103 12.95 -1.92 -22.31
CA SER A 103 12.22 -3.15 -22.66
C SER A 103 10.70 -2.99 -22.57
N GLY A 104 10.21 -1.85 -22.06
CA GLY A 104 8.80 -1.58 -21.80
C GLY A 104 8.22 -2.29 -20.57
N ILE A 105 7.05 -1.82 -20.11
CA ILE A 105 6.42 -2.31 -18.87
C ILE A 105 6.06 -3.80 -18.94
N LYS A 106 5.58 -4.29 -20.08
CA LYS A 106 5.22 -5.71 -20.23
C LYS A 106 6.41 -6.64 -19.98
N ALA A 107 7.59 -6.29 -20.48
CA ALA A 107 8.79 -7.07 -20.23
C ALA A 107 9.22 -7.00 -18.76
N LEU A 108 9.08 -5.84 -18.12
CA LEU A 108 9.32 -5.68 -16.69
C LEU A 108 8.34 -6.51 -15.85
N SER A 109 7.05 -6.54 -16.22
CA SER A 109 6.03 -7.35 -15.53
C SER A 109 6.37 -8.84 -15.59
N ARG A 110 6.72 -9.34 -16.78
CA ARG A 110 7.16 -10.73 -16.94
C ARG A 110 8.43 -11.05 -16.17
N TYR A 111 9.33 -10.08 -16.03
CA TYR A 111 10.50 -10.24 -15.16
C TYR A 111 10.07 -10.41 -13.70
N MET A 112 9.14 -9.60 -13.17
CA MET A 112 8.58 -9.79 -11.83
C MET A 112 7.95 -11.16 -11.67
N HIS A 113 7.11 -11.58 -12.63
CA HIS A 113 6.46 -12.89 -12.58
C HIS A 113 7.45 -14.04 -12.59
N SER A 114 8.55 -13.93 -13.35
CA SER A 114 9.62 -14.94 -13.35
C SER A 114 10.32 -15.10 -11.99
N LYS A 115 10.20 -14.11 -11.11
CA LYS A 115 10.74 -14.09 -9.74
C LYS A 115 9.69 -14.51 -8.70
N GLY A 116 8.47 -14.85 -9.11
CA GLY A 116 7.35 -15.08 -8.20
C GLY A 116 6.86 -13.80 -7.51
N LEU A 117 7.11 -12.65 -8.11
CA LEU A 117 6.66 -11.34 -7.66
C LEU A 117 5.54 -10.83 -8.59
N LYS A 118 4.89 -9.75 -8.18
CA LYS A 118 3.80 -9.05 -8.88
C LYS A 118 4.24 -7.63 -9.21
N LEU A 119 3.86 -7.12 -10.38
CA LEU A 119 4.17 -5.74 -10.77
C LEU A 119 2.97 -4.82 -10.51
N GLY A 120 3.19 -3.73 -9.77
CA GLY A 120 2.25 -2.62 -9.70
C GLY A 120 2.65 -1.44 -10.56
N ILE A 121 1.64 -0.66 -10.96
CA ILE A 121 1.83 0.61 -11.67
C ILE A 121 1.04 1.74 -10.99
N TYR A 122 1.41 2.96 -11.34
CA TYR A 122 0.77 4.18 -10.88
C TYR A 122 0.10 4.89 -12.05
N GLU A 123 -1.06 5.45 -11.77
CA GLU A 123 -1.70 6.44 -12.63
C GLU A 123 -2.52 7.44 -11.80
N ASP A 124 -3.03 8.50 -12.42
CA ASP A 124 -3.81 9.55 -11.76
C ASP A 124 -5.19 9.73 -12.41
N PHE A 125 -6.24 9.92 -11.61
CA PHE A 125 -7.59 10.20 -12.08
C PHE A 125 -7.69 11.48 -12.91
N GLY A 126 -6.93 12.52 -12.57
CA GLY A 126 -7.03 13.82 -13.19
C GLY A 126 -6.38 13.94 -14.57
N SER A 127 -6.32 15.17 -15.06
CA SER A 127 -5.73 15.50 -16.37
C SER A 127 -4.22 15.23 -16.44
N LYS A 128 -3.54 15.26 -15.28
CA LYS A 128 -2.12 15.03 -15.11
C LYS A 128 -1.85 14.35 -13.77
N THR A 129 -0.78 13.57 -13.72
CA THR A 129 -0.23 13.09 -12.45
C THR A 129 0.24 14.24 -11.56
N CYS A 130 0.46 13.97 -10.27
CA CYS A 130 1.01 14.95 -9.34
C CYS A 130 2.35 15.54 -9.80
N ALA A 131 3.21 14.75 -10.48
CA ALA A 131 4.47 15.21 -11.08
C ALA A 131 4.32 15.75 -12.52
N GLY A 132 3.09 15.94 -13.00
CA GLY A 132 2.79 16.57 -14.29
C GLY A 132 3.06 15.68 -15.50
N TYR A 133 2.90 14.37 -15.37
CA TYR A 133 2.84 13.42 -16.50
C TYR A 133 1.38 13.27 -16.98
N PRO A 134 1.10 12.67 -18.15
CA PRO A 134 -0.29 12.49 -18.63
C PRO A 134 -1.11 11.68 -17.61
N GLY A 135 -2.28 12.19 -17.20
CA GLY A 135 -3.21 11.45 -16.33
C GLY A 135 -4.28 10.70 -17.12
N SER A 136 -5.16 9.98 -16.42
CA SER A 136 -6.20 9.11 -17.00
C SER A 136 -7.53 9.80 -17.29
N GLU A 137 -7.70 11.10 -17.04
CA GLU A 137 -8.94 11.80 -17.39
C GLU A 137 -9.27 11.59 -18.88
N PHE A 138 -10.46 11.06 -19.17
CA PHE A 138 -10.93 10.63 -20.51
C PHE A 138 -10.22 9.40 -21.13
N TYR A 139 -9.21 8.83 -20.48
CA TYR A 139 -8.45 7.65 -20.96
C TYR A 139 -8.59 6.40 -20.07
N MET A 140 -9.37 6.44 -18.98
CA MET A 140 -9.45 5.35 -18.00
C MET A 140 -9.70 3.96 -18.59
N GLU A 141 -10.57 3.83 -19.61
CA GLU A 141 -10.81 2.53 -20.27
C GLU A 141 -9.59 2.07 -21.09
N THR A 142 -9.00 2.99 -21.85
CA THR A 142 -7.77 2.73 -22.62
C THR A 142 -6.62 2.34 -21.70
N ASP A 143 -6.46 3.02 -20.58
CA ASP A 143 -5.40 2.80 -19.61
C ASP A 143 -5.60 1.47 -18.88
N ALA A 144 -6.82 1.15 -18.43
CA ALA A 144 -7.13 -0.15 -17.85
C ALA A 144 -6.79 -1.32 -18.80
N ASN A 145 -7.17 -1.20 -20.07
CA ASN A 145 -6.82 -2.19 -21.10
C ASN A 145 -5.30 -2.27 -21.30
N THR A 146 -4.60 -1.13 -21.31
CA THR A 146 -3.13 -1.07 -21.46
C THR A 146 -2.43 -1.79 -20.29
N PHE A 147 -2.88 -1.56 -19.06
CA PHE A 147 -2.31 -2.23 -17.88
C PHE A 147 -2.55 -3.75 -17.91
N ALA A 148 -3.74 -4.18 -18.34
CA ALA A 148 -4.03 -5.60 -18.52
C ALA A 148 -3.20 -6.24 -19.65
N GLU A 149 -3.03 -5.54 -20.78
CA GLU A 149 -2.16 -5.95 -21.90
C GLU A 149 -0.69 -6.11 -21.47
N TRP A 150 -0.23 -5.25 -20.56
CA TRP A 150 1.11 -5.31 -19.96
C TRP A 150 1.24 -6.30 -18.80
N GLU A 151 0.16 -7.01 -18.47
CA GLU A 151 0.13 -8.02 -17.42
C GLU A 151 0.43 -7.40 -16.03
N VAL A 152 0.01 -6.16 -15.76
CA VAL A 152 0.15 -5.51 -14.44
C VAL A 152 -0.78 -6.15 -13.40
N ASP A 153 -0.36 -6.22 -12.14
CA ASP A 153 -1.07 -6.89 -11.04
C ASP A 153 -1.69 -5.95 -10.00
N SER A 154 -1.25 -4.69 -9.96
CA SER A 154 -1.85 -3.65 -9.11
C SER A 154 -1.79 -2.27 -9.76
N LEU A 155 -2.77 -1.43 -9.44
CA LEU A 155 -2.83 -0.03 -9.82
C LEU A 155 -2.97 0.82 -8.56
N LYS A 156 -2.01 1.73 -8.31
CA LYS A 156 -2.23 2.90 -7.46
C LYS A 156 -2.83 4.01 -8.32
N PHE A 157 -3.98 4.54 -7.90
CA PHE A 157 -4.71 5.55 -8.65
C PHE A 157 -4.87 6.82 -7.84
N ASP A 158 -4.13 7.84 -8.24
CA ASP A 158 -4.01 9.11 -7.57
C ASP A 158 -5.10 10.11 -7.97
N GLY A 159 -5.11 11.31 -7.38
CA GLY A 159 -6.20 12.28 -7.54
C GLY A 159 -5.77 13.70 -7.86
N CYS A 160 -4.51 13.96 -8.22
CA CYS A 160 -4.08 15.31 -8.55
C CYS A 160 -4.77 15.85 -9.81
N ASN A 161 -4.83 17.18 -9.97
CA ASN A 161 -5.36 17.83 -11.18
C ASN A 161 -6.78 17.35 -11.59
N SER A 162 -7.64 17.09 -10.61
CA SER A 162 -9.04 16.68 -10.76
C SER A 162 -9.97 17.47 -9.81
N ASP A 163 -11.28 17.48 -10.07
CA ASP A 163 -12.26 17.96 -9.08
C ASP A 163 -12.63 16.80 -8.12
N PRO A 164 -12.43 16.96 -6.80
CA PRO A 164 -12.82 15.96 -5.82
C PRO A 164 -14.29 15.52 -5.88
N LYS A 165 -15.18 16.36 -6.44
CA LYS A 165 -16.60 16.03 -6.65
C LYS A 165 -16.82 14.94 -7.70
N ASP A 166 -15.86 14.73 -8.59
CA ASP A 166 -15.94 13.73 -9.65
C ASP A 166 -15.40 12.36 -9.18
N MET A 167 -14.57 12.33 -8.13
CA MET A 167 -13.99 11.09 -7.60
C MET A 167 -15.01 10.02 -7.19
N PRO A 168 -16.19 10.35 -6.60
CA PRO A 168 -17.26 9.38 -6.35
C PRO A 168 -17.84 8.67 -7.57
N TYR A 169 -17.56 9.18 -8.78
CA TYR A 169 -17.95 8.55 -10.03
C TYR A 169 -16.73 7.95 -10.76
N GLY A 170 -15.63 8.70 -10.82
CA GLY A 170 -14.41 8.32 -11.53
C GLY A 170 -13.73 7.06 -11.00
N TYR A 171 -13.53 6.97 -9.68
CA TYR A 171 -12.88 5.80 -9.07
C TYR A 171 -13.68 4.51 -9.26
N PRO A 172 -15.00 4.46 -9.01
CA PRO A 172 -15.82 3.29 -9.36
C PRO A 172 -15.79 2.93 -10.85
N ILE A 173 -15.75 3.94 -11.75
CA ILE A 173 -15.64 3.72 -13.19
C ILE A 173 -14.30 3.05 -13.55
N MET A 174 -13.18 3.53 -13.02
CA MET A 174 -11.87 2.88 -13.20
C MET A 174 -11.90 1.43 -12.68
N GLY A 175 -12.42 1.20 -11.47
CA GLY A 175 -12.59 -0.15 -10.92
C GLY A 175 -13.40 -1.08 -11.85
N LYS A 176 -14.47 -0.56 -12.46
CA LYS A 176 -15.26 -1.30 -13.45
C LYS A 176 -14.46 -1.59 -14.72
N PHE A 177 -13.71 -0.64 -15.26
CA PHE A 177 -12.87 -0.86 -16.44
C PHE A 177 -11.79 -1.91 -16.18
N LEU A 178 -11.12 -1.87 -15.02
CA LEU A 178 -10.16 -2.90 -14.62
C LEU A 178 -10.82 -4.29 -14.59
N ASN A 179 -12.01 -4.40 -14.00
CA ASN A 179 -12.75 -5.67 -13.96
C ASN A 179 -13.15 -6.16 -15.37
N MET A 180 -13.55 -5.26 -16.26
CA MET A 180 -13.92 -5.60 -17.65
C MET A 180 -12.76 -6.17 -18.47
N THR A 181 -11.50 -5.90 -18.10
CA THR A 181 -10.34 -6.51 -18.77
C THR A 181 -10.24 -8.02 -18.54
N GLY A 182 -10.90 -8.56 -17.51
CA GLY A 182 -10.80 -9.96 -17.10
C GLY A 182 -9.50 -10.33 -16.38
N ARG A 183 -8.54 -9.40 -16.25
CA ARG A 183 -7.34 -9.59 -15.43
C ARG A 183 -7.60 -9.11 -14.00
N PRO A 184 -7.37 -9.93 -12.96
CA PRO A 184 -7.39 -9.45 -11.59
C PRO A 184 -6.27 -8.43 -11.35
N ILE A 185 -6.65 -7.16 -11.12
CA ILE A 185 -5.73 -6.07 -10.79
C ILE A 185 -6.15 -5.52 -9.43
N LEU A 186 -5.21 -5.49 -8.48
CA LEU A 186 -5.43 -4.89 -7.17
C LEU A 186 -5.57 -3.38 -7.31
N PHE A 187 -6.65 -2.80 -6.81
CA PHE A 187 -6.92 -1.38 -6.97
C PHE A 187 -6.68 -0.61 -5.66
N ASN A 188 -5.60 0.19 -5.61
CA ASN A 188 -5.26 1.10 -4.51
C ASN A 188 -5.73 2.52 -4.84
N CYS A 189 -6.74 3.02 -4.13
CA CYS A 189 -7.39 4.30 -4.38
C CYS A 189 -6.88 5.40 -3.44
N GLN A 190 -6.47 6.55 -3.98
CA GLN A 190 -6.14 7.73 -3.16
C GLN A 190 -7.37 8.60 -2.81
N TRP A 191 -8.55 8.22 -3.32
CA TRP A 191 -9.80 8.97 -3.22
C TRP A 191 -10.10 9.60 -1.84
N PRO A 192 -10.17 8.85 -0.71
CA PRO A 192 -10.53 9.48 0.56
C PRO A 192 -9.52 10.55 1.02
N GLY A 193 -8.21 10.37 0.77
CA GLY A 193 -7.19 11.35 1.13
C GLY A 193 -7.43 12.75 0.54
N TYR A 194 -7.89 12.81 -0.72
CA TYR A 194 -8.23 14.07 -1.39
C TYR A 194 -9.52 14.71 -0.85
N LEU A 195 -10.46 13.92 -0.33
CA LEU A 195 -11.68 14.42 0.31
C LEU A 195 -11.39 14.93 1.72
N VAL A 196 -10.71 14.11 2.54
CA VAL A 196 -10.37 14.43 3.93
C VAL A 196 -9.52 15.69 4.01
N GLY A 197 -8.55 15.85 3.10
CA GLY A 197 -7.72 17.06 3.01
C GLY A 197 -8.52 18.35 2.77
N GLN A 198 -9.75 18.25 2.26
CA GLN A 198 -10.67 19.37 2.03
C GLN A 198 -11.80 19.44 3.06
N GLY A 199 -11.76 18.62 4.11
CA GLY A 199 -12.83 18.54 5.12
C GLY A 199 -14.12 17.91 4.60
N ILE A 200 -14.07 17.17 3.49
CA ILE A 200 -15.21 16.45 2.92
C ILE A 200 -15.23 15.04 3.50
N GLN A 201 -16.38 14.63 4.04
CA GLN A 201 -16.56 13.31 4.64
C GLN A 201 -16.64 12.21 3.55
N PRO A 202 -15.71 11.24 3.51
CA PRO A 202 -15.74 10.17 2.51
C PRO A 202 -16.89 9.18 2.71
N ASN A 203 -17.45 8.66 1.60
CA ASN A 203 -18.38 7.54 1.65
C ASN A 203 -17.62 6.21 1.62
N TYR A 204 -17.20 5.73 2.79
CA TYR A 204 -16.42 4.50 2.91
C TYR A 204 -17.14 3.23 2.42
N THR A 205 -18.47 3.20 2.42
CA THR A 205 -19.23 2.10 1.80
C THR A 205 -18.97 2.05 0.29
N ALA A 206 -19.01 3.20 -0.39
CA ALA A 206 -18.74 3.27 -1.83
C ALA A 206 -17.27 2.97 -2.14
N ILE A 207 -16.34 3.50 -1.32
CA ILE A 207 -14.90 3.24 -1.46
C ILE A 207 -14.61 1.75 -1.31
N ARG A 208 -15.10 1.10 -0.25
CA ARG A 208 -14.89 -0.33 -0.01
C ARG A 208 -15.46 -1.21 -1.12
N ASN A 209 -16.60 -0.84 -1.70
CA ASN A 209 -17.18 -1.55 -2.84
C ASN A 209 -16.38 -1.36 -4.15
N SER A 210 -15.51 -0.35 -4.22
CA SER A 210 -14.80 0.04 -5.44
C SER A 210 -13.31 -0.25 -5.40
N CYS A 211 -12.70 -0.34 -4.22
CA CYS A 211 -11.25 -0.33 -4.01
C CYS A 211 -10.82 -1.50 -3.12
N ASN A 212 -9.63 -2.05 -3.37
CA ASN A 212 -9.03 -3.08 -2.50
C ASN A 212 -8.29 -2.49 -1.31
N GLN A 213 -7.76 -1.29 -1.46
CA GLN A 213 -7.21 -0.49 -0.38
C GLN A 213 -7.34 0.98 -0.71
N TRP A 214 -7.28 1.85 0.29
CA TRP A 214 -7.43 3.28 0.10
C TRP A 214 -6.68 4.13 1.11
N ARG A 215 -6.02 5.18 0.62
CA ARG A 215 -5.27 6.14 1.43
C ARG A 215 -6.20 7.21 1.99
N ASN A 216 -6.25 7.33 3.31
CA ASN A 216 -7.18 8.26 3.99
C ASN A 216 -6.57 9.63 4.30
N PHE A 217 -5.24 9.73 4.33
CA PHE A 217 -4.56 10.91 4.86
C PHE A 217 -3.31 11.28 4.06
N VAL A 218 -2.62 12.32 4.53
CA VAL A 218 -1.46 12.91 3.85
C VAL A 218 -0.33 11.91 3.62
N ASP A 219 0.54 12.24 2.68
CA ASP A 219 1.74 11.46 2.40
C ASP A 219 2.69 11.39 3.59
N VAL A 220 3.25 10.20 3.78
CA VAL A 220 4.35 9.94 4.70
C VAL A 220 5.62 10.64 4.22
N GLN A 221 6.34 11.20 5.17
CA GLN A 221 7.63 11.85 4.96
C GLN A 221 8.64 11.24 5.93
N ASP A 222 9.94 11.22 5.55
CA ASP A 222 11.05 10.70 6.37
C ASP A 222 11.35 11.60 7.58
N ASN A 223 10.38 11.71 8.49
CA ASN A 223 10.49 12.36 9.79
C ASN A 223 9.41 11.87 10.77
N TRP A 224 9.78 11.80 12.05
CA TRP A 224 8.93 11.27 13.12
C TRP A 224 7.63 12.05 13.34
N ASP A 225 7.66 13.38 13.24
CA ASP A 225 6.47 14.21 13.44
C ASP A 225 5.37 13.90 12.42
N ASN A 226 5.73 13.58 11.18
CA ASN A 226 4.78 13.17 10.17
C ASN A 226 4.21 11.77 10.45
N VAL A 227 5.04 10.82 10.89
CA VAL A 227 4.59 9.49 11.32
C VAL A 227 3.57 9.58 12.48
N VAL A 228 3.88 10.38 13.51
CA VAL A 228 2.95 10.60 14.64
C VAL A 228 1.64 11.22 14.18
N LYS A 229 1.67 12.19 13.26
CA LYS A 229 0.44 12.79 12.71
C LYS A 229 -0.44 11.77 12.00
N ILE A 230 0.14 10.80 11.29
CA ILE A 230 -0.62 9.72 10.65
C ILE A 230 -1.20 8.79 11.72
N ILE A 231 -0.40 8.40 12.71
CA ILE A 231 -0.87 7.57 13.84
C ILE A 231 -2.04 8.25 14.56
N ASP A 232 -1.92 9.53 14.88
CA ASP A 232 -2.98 10.30 15.55
C ASP A 232 -4.25 10.39 14.69
N HIS A 233 -4.13 10.60 13.38
CA HIS A 233 -5.28 10.62 12.48
C HIS A 233 -6.06 9.30 12.51
N TYR A 234 -5.36 8.17 12.41
CA TYR A 234 -5.97 6.85 12.45
C TYR A 234 -6.44 6.46 13.86
N GLY A 235 -5.74 6.88 14.90
CA GLY A 235 -6.11 6.66 16.31
C GLY A 235 -7.36 7.44 16.72
N ASP A 236 -7.46 8.70 16.27
CA ASP A 236 -8.65 9.53 16.47
C ASP A 236 -9.87 8.95 15.71
N ASN A 237 -9.65 8.34 14.53
CA ASN A 237 -10.66 7.69 13.69
C ASN A 237 -11.94 8.54 13.49
N LYS A 238 -11.80 9.87 13.31
CA LYS A 238 -12.92 10.83 13.25
C LYS A 238 -13.89 10.55 12.11
N ASP A 239 -13.40 9.91 11.05
CA ASP A 239 -14.17 9.56 9.87
C ASP A 239 -14.77 8.15 9.91
N ASN A 240 -14.51 7.42 11.00
CA ASN A 240 -14.92 6.05 11.23
C ASN A 240 -14.47 5.08 10.12
N SER A 241 -13.34 5.35 9.47
CA SER A 241 -12.77 4.51 8.41
C SER A 241 -12.40 3.10 8.89
N SER A 242 -12.06 2.92 10.17
CA SER A 242 -11.61 1.63 10.72
C SER A 242 -12.63 0.49 10.58
N VAL A 243 -13.93 0.76 10.70
CA VAL A 243 -14.98 -0.28 10.61
C VAL A 243 -15.17 -0.82 9.19
N PHE A 244 -14.58 -0.16 8.19
CA PHE A 244 -14.61 -0.58 6.80
C PHE A 244 -13.39 -1.38 6.39
N ALA A 245 -12.40 -1.57 7.27
CA ALA A 245 -11.24 -2.42 6.99
C ALA A 245 -11.58 -3.92 7.18
N GLY A 246 -11.05 -4.76 6.31
CA GLY A 246 -11.17 -6.21 6.38
C GLY A 246 -10.90 -6.87 5.03
N PRO A 247 -10.99 -8.21 4.91
CA PRO A 247 -10.68 -8.92 3.67
C PRO A 247 -11.32 -8.29 2.43
N GLY A 248 -10.48 -7.98 1.45
CA GLY A 248 -10.84 -7.33 0.19
C GLY A 248 -10.85 -5.80 0.20
N GLY A 249 -10.69 -5.14 1.35
CA GLY A 249 -10.75 -3.68 1.49
C GLY A 249 -10.02 -3.16 2.73
N TRP A 250 -8.91 -2.44 2.56
CA TRP A 250 -8.06 -1.99 3.68
C TRP A 250 -7.84 -0.48 3.71
N ASN A 251 -7.74 0.06 4.92
CA ASN A 251 -7.18 1.40 5.12
C ASN A 251 -5.67 1.36 4.86
N ASP A 252 -5.16 2.34 4.11
CA ASP A 252 -3.74 2.50 3.77
C ASP A 252 -3.19 3.74 4.52
N PRO A 253 -2.34 3.57 5.55
CA PRO A 253 -1.70 4.68 6.27
C PRO A 253 -0.48 5.26 5.55
N ASP A 254 -0.28 4.91 4.28
CA ASP A 254 0.91 5.15 3.47
C ASP A 254 2.09 4.22 3.79
N MET A 255 3.13 4.33 2.96
CA MET A 255 4.32 3.47 2.99
C MET A 255 4.97 3.41 4.37
N SER A 256 5.50 2.24 4.72
CA SER A 256 6.36 2.10 5.88
C SER A 256 7.72 2.77 5.64
N ASP A 257 8.00 3.85 6.36
CA ASP A 257 9.36 4.40 6.43
C ASP A 257 10.18 3.62 7.47
N TYR A 258 10.73 2.50 7.03
CA TYR A 258 11.60 1.67 7.86
C TYR A 258 12.87 2.38 8.32
N LYS A 259 13.31 3.50 7.69
CA LYS A 259 14.49 4.24 8.16
C LYS A 259 14.15 5.15 9.32
N THR A 260 13.06 5.90 9.25
CA THR A 260 12.57 6.65 10.42
C THR A 260 12.15 5.68 11.52
N ILE A 261 11.43 4.61 11.19
CA ILE A 261 11.07 3.56 12.15
C ILE A 261 12.33 2.93 12.75
N ALA A 262 13.33 2.47 11.97
CA ALA A 262 14.54 1.88 12.56
C ALA A 262 15.43 2.88 13.32
N LYS A 263 15.38 4.17 13.01
CA LYS A 263 16.09 5.23 13.75
C LYS A 263 15.38 5.64 15.05
N THR A 264 14.07 5.40 15.15
CA THR A 264 13.23 5.99 16.21
C THR A 264 12.50 4.93 17.06
N CYS A 265 12.13 3.80 16.46
CA CYS A 265 11.73 2.58 17.15
C CYS A 265 12.96 1.91 17.73
N ASN A 266 13.22 2.27 18.98
CA ASN A 266 14.26 1.73 19.83
C ASN A 266 13.84 0.47 20.57
N ILE A 267 12.80 -0.20 20.06
CA ILE A 267 12.16 -1.37 20.67
C ILE A 267 12.33 -2.53 19.70
N TRP A 268 13.11 -3.51 20.12
CA TRP A 268 13.36 -4.73 19.36
C TRP A 268 12.89 -5.90 20.19
N ARG A 269 11.97 -6.69 19.62
CA ARG A 269 11.39 -7.85 20.27
C ARG A 269 12.33 -9.04 20.11
N ASN A 270 12.83 -9.56 21.23
CA ASN A 270 13.73 -10.70 21.23
C ASN A 270 13.07 -12.00 21.72
N TYR A 271 11.77 -11.98 22.05
CA TYR A 271 11.04 -13.12 22.63
C TYR A 271 9.54 -13.17 22.24
N VAL A 272 8.89 -14.32 22.47
CA VAL A 272 7.45 -14.56 22.20
C VAL A 272 6.53 -13.84 23.21
N ASP A 273 5.24 -13.67 22.88
CA ASP A 273 4.26 -12.89 23.69
C ASP A 273 4.08 -13.51 25.07
N VAL A 274 3.87 -12.69 26.12
CA VAL A 274 3.43 -13.21 27.43
C VAL A 274 2.08 -13.88 27.23
N GLN A 275 2.05 -15.17 27.54
CA GLN A 275 0.82 -15.92 27.72
C GLN A 275 0.35 -15.75 29.17
N ASP A 276 -0.95 -15.94 29.42
CA ASP A 276 -1.54 -15.93 30.77
C ASP A 276 -1.13 -17.18 31.57
N SER A 277 0.17 -17.31 31.84
CA SER A 277 0.77 -18.42 32.60
C SER A 277 2.05 -17.98 33.31
N TRP A 278 2.28 -18.58 34.47
CA TRP A 278 3.50 -18.32 35.25
C TRP A 278 4.77 -18.79 34.53
N ASP A 279 4.67 -19.87 33.77
CA ASP A 279 5.77 -20.42 33.00
C ASP A 279 6.21 -19.44 31.89
N SER A 280 5.26 -18.75 31.25
CA SER A 280 5.57 -17.72 30.24
C SER A 280 6.40 -16.58 30.83
N ILE A 281 6.05 -16.11 32.03
CA ILE A 281 6.76 -15.04 32.73
C ILE A 281 8.17 -15.52 33.12
N VAL A 282 8.29 -16.73 33.66
CA VAL A 282 9.57 -17.31 34.11
C VAL A 282 10.51 -17.54 32.92
N ASP A 283 10.00 -17.98 31.77
CA ASP A 283 10.78 -18.21 30.57
C ASP A 283 11.36 -16.91 29.99
N ILE A 284 10.58 -15.83 29.97
CA ILE A 284 11.05 -14.49 29.58
C ILE A 284 12.15 -14.01 30.53
N ILE A 285 11.95 -14.12 31.83
CA ILE A 285 12.95 -13.73 32.85
C ILE A 285 14.24 -14.54 32.66
N ASN A 286 14.13 -15.85 32.41
CA ASN A 286 15.28 -16.72 32.20
C ASN A 286 16.01 -16.39 30.88
N PHE A 287 15.28 -16.04 29.82
CA PHE A 287 15.86 -15.65 28.54
C PHE A 287 16.70 -14.37 28.66
N TYR A 288 16.11 -13.31 29.23
CA TYR A 288 16.83 -12.05 29.43
C TYR A 288 17.91 -12.14 30.52
N GLY A 289 17.65 -12.88 31.60
CA GLY A 289 18.60 -13.10 32.69
C GLY A 289 19.88 -13.84 32.29
N LYS A 290 19.83 -14.66 31.23
CA LYS A 290 21.02 -15.31 30.65
C LYS A 290 21.88 -14.36 29.83
N ASN A 291 21.32 -13.24 29.34
CA ASN A 291 21.98 -12.23 28.51
C ASN A 291 22.86 -12.79 27.38
N SER A 292 22.48 -13.94 26.80
CA SER A 292 23.28 -14.66 25.81
C SER A 292 23.45 -13.90 24.49
N GLY A 293 22.60 -12.90 24.24
CA GLY A 293 22.70 -11.97 23.10
C GLY A 293 23.45 -10.67 23.40
N ASN A 294 24.03 -10.49 24.59
CA ASN A 294 24.66 -9.24 25.03
C ASN A 294 23.74 -8.00 24.94
N PHE A 295 22.45 -8.21 25.24
CA PHE A 295 21.39 -7.21 25.16
C PHE A 295 21.63 -6.00 26.07
N SER A 296 22.37 -6.19 27.16
CA SER A 296 22.78 -5.11 28.08
C SER A 296 23.77 -4.13 27.47
N ALA A 297 24.58 -4.53 26.48
CA ALA A 297 25.53 -3.64 25.80
C ALA A 297 24.87 -2.82 24.68
N ALA A 298 23.70 -3.26 24.20
CA ALA A 298 22.88 -2.56 23.21
C ALA A 298 21.78 -1.67 23.86
N ALA A 299 21.52 -1.86 25.16
CA ALA A 299 20.58 -1.04 25.93
C ALA A 299 21.23 0.27 26.39
N GLY A 300 20.56 1.40 26.15
CA GLY A 300 21.04 2.73 26.47
C GLY A 300 19.94 3.80 26.34
N PRO A 301 20.24 5.09 26.54
CA PRO A 301 19.26 6.16 26.31
C PRO A 301 18.75 6.09 24.86
N GLY A 302 17.49 5.73 24.68
CA GLY A 302 16.92 5.45 23.35
C GLY A 302 17.31 4.07 22.80
N GLY A 303 17.46 3.05 23.62
CA GLY A 303 17.63 1.65 23.22
C GLY A 303 17.06 0.76 24.32
N PHE A 304 15.82 0.33 24.17
CA PHE A 304 15.10 -0.43 25.20
C PHE A 304 14.84 -1.85 24.71
N ASN A 305 15.32 -2.83 25.48
CA ASN A 305 14.89 -4.21 25.31
C ASN A 305 13.51 -4.31 25.92
N ASP A 306 12.51 -4.58 25.08
CA ASP A 306 11.16 -4.83 25.52
C ASP A 306 10.94 -6.35 25.71
N PRO A 307 10.80 -6.83 26.95
CA PRO A 307 10.53 -8.22 27.21
C PRO A 307 9.08 -8.63 26.92
N ASP A 308 8.13 -7.70 26.87
CA ASP A 308 6.75 -7.77 26.38
C ASP A 308 5.96 -6.53 26.88
N MET A 309 5.87 -5.48 26.06
CA MET A 309 5.42 -4.10 26.35
C MET A 309 5.66 -3.53 27.76
#